data_AF-A0A924F260-F1
#
_entry.id   AF-A0A924F260-F1
#
_cell.length_a   1.000
_cell.length_b   1.000
_cell.length_c   1.000
_cell.angle_alpha   90.00
_cell.angle_beta   90.00
_cell.angle_gamma   90.00
#
_symmetry.space_group_name_H-M   'P 1'
#
loop_
_entity.id
_entity.type
_entity.pdbx_description
1 polymer ?
#
loop_
_entity_poly.entity_id
_entity_poly.type
_entity_poly.pdbx_seq_one_letter_code
_entity_poly.pdbx_strand_id
1 'polypeptide(L)' 'MPISREIRLVARPAGMPTDGDFELASVNVGAPADGQVLVRNLIMSVDPYML' A
#
# COMPACT_ATOMS: atom_id res chain seq x y z
N MET A 1 2.57 8.84 -16.81
CA MET A 1 2.73 7.96 -15.63
C MET A 1 1.59 8.27 -14.68
N PRO A 2 0.70 7.32 -14.34
CA PRO A 2 -0.36 7.60 -13.39
C PRO A 2 0.21 7.85 -11.99
N ILE A 3 -0.38 8.81 -11.29
CA ILE A 3 -0.15 8.98 -9.84
C ILE A 3 -1.06 7.97 -9.15
N SER A 4 -0.46 7.07 -8.37
CA SER A 4 -1.17 6.13 -7.50
C SER A 4 -1.06 6.57 -6.05
N ARG A 5 -1.87 5.95 -5.21
CA ARG A 5 -1.82 6.06 -3.75
C ARG A 5 -1.33 4.74 -3.17
N GLU A 6 -0.49 4.81 -2.16
CA GLU A 6 -0.03 3.66 -1.39
C GLU A 6 -0.10 3.94 0.11
N ILE A 7 -0.37 2.89 0.89
CA ILE A 7 -0.32 2.94 2.36
C ILE A 7 1.02 2.36 2.79
N ARG A 8 1.86 3.16 3.45
CA ARG A 8 3.16 2.75 3.96
C ARG A 8 3.08 2.50 5.46
N LEU A 9 3.73 1.44 5.93
CA LEU A 9 3.95 1.23 7.36
C LEU A 9 5.17 2.04 7.79
N VAL A 10 4.96 3.14 8.52
CA VAL A 10 6.02 4.07 8.95
C VAL A 10 6.49 3.82 10.38
N ALA A 11 5.64 3.22 11.21
CA ALA A 11 5.99 2.72 12.53
C ALA A 11 5.41 1.32 12.74
N ARG A 12 6.07 0.51 13.57
CA ARG A 12 5.51 -0.78 13.99
C ARG A 12 4.61 -0.54 15.22
N PRO A 13 3.33 -0.94 15.18
CA PRO A 13 2.44 -0.76 16.31
C PRO A 13 2.97 -1.45 17.57
N ALA A 14 2.82 -0.80 18.72
CA ALA A 14 2.96 -1.42 20.04
C ALA A 14 1.57 -1.73 20.59
N GLY A 15 1.02 -2.90 20.24
CA GLY A 15 -0.37 -3.26 20.50
C GLY A 15 -1.25 -3.05 19.28
N MET A 16 -2.44 -2.48 19.46
CA MET A 16 -3.36 -2.21 18.35
C MET A 16 -2.77 -1.16 17.39
N PRO A 17 -2.91 -1.34 16.07
CA PRO A 17 -2.52 -0.31 15.10
C PRO A 17 -3.30 0.98 15.31
N THR A 18 -2.61 2.09 15.11
CA THR A 18 -3.15 3.45 15.12
C THR A 18 -2.93 4.11 13.76
N ASP A 19 -3.62 5.20 13.50
CA ASP A 19 -3.43 5.96 12.25
C ASP A 19 -1.98 6.43 12.07
N GLY A 20 -1.27 6.70 13.18
CA GLY A 20 0.13 7.14 13.17
C GLY A 20 1.13 6.08 12.73
N ASP A 21 0.73 4.80 12.68
CA ASP A 21 1.58 3.72 12.19
C ASP A 21 1.66 3.71 10.65
N PHE A 22 0.77 4.44 9.97
CA PHE A 22 0.63 4.43 8.53
C PHE A 22 0.73 5.82 7.89
N GLU A 23 1.22 5.87 6.66
CA GLU A 23 1.24 7.07 5.82
C GLU A 23 0.52 6.79 4.49
N LEU A 24 -0.40 7.67 4.09
CA LEU A 24 -0.97 7.69 2.73
C LEU A 24 -0.05 8.52 1.82
N ALA A 25 0.70 7.86 0.96
CA ALA A 25 1.63 8.50 0.03
C ALA A 25 1.09 8.52 -1.40
N SER A 26 1.49 9.55 -2.17
CA SER A 26 1.28 9.60 -3.61
C SER A 26 2.57 9.22 -4.34
N VAL A 27 2.47 8.36 -5.35
CA VAL A 27 3.63 7.80 -6.07
C VAL A 27 3.40 7.80 -7.57
N ASN A 28 4.46 8.11 -8.34
CA ASN A 28 4.44 7.93 -9.79
C ASN A 28 4.62 6.45 -10.12
N VAL A 29 3.69 5.86 -10.86
CA VAL A 29 3.82 4.49 -11.34
C VAL A 29 4.36 4.50 -12.76
N GLY A 30 5.54 3.90 -12.94
CA GLY A 30 6.19 3.75 -14.23
C GLY A 30 5.45 2.78 -15.15
N ALA A 31 5.91 2.70 -16.41
CA ALA A 31 5.47 1.63 -17.31
C ALA A 31 6.01 0.27 -16.80
N PRO A 32 5.24 -0.82 -16.92
CA PRO A 32 5.75 -2.15 -16.61
C PRO A 32 6.89 -2.52 -17.58
N ALA A 33 7.91 -3.22 -17.08
CA ALA A 33 8.95 -3.82 -17.92
C ALA A 33 8.43 -5.10 -18.62
N ASP A 34 9.24 -5.67 -19.51
CA ASP A 34 8.93 -6.94 -20.18
C ASP A 34 8.61 -8.04 -19.16
N GLY A 35 7.47 -8.71 -19.36
CA GLY A 35 6.96 -9.74 -18.46
C GLY A 35 6.19 -9.22 -17.22
N GLN A 36 6.04 -7.90 -17.06
CA GLN A 36 5.23 -7.30 -15.99
C GLN A 36 3.88 -6.79 -16.51
N VAL A 37 2.94 -6.57 -15.58
CA VAL A 37 1.65 -5.94 -15.86
C VAL A 37 1.39 -4.80 -14.88
N LEU A 38 0.70 -3.76 -15.36
CA LEU A 38 0.18 -2.70 -14.51
C LEU A 38 -1.27 -2.99 -14.16
N VAL A 39 -1.55 -3.11 -12.87
CA VAL A 39 -2.88 -3.44 -12.33
C VAL A 39 -3.47 -2.24 -11.60
N ARG A 40 -4.75 -1.95 -11.87
CA ARG A 40 -5.55 -1.05 -11.04
C ARG A 40 -6.29 -1.87 -10.00
N ASN A 41 -5.80 -1.86 -8.76
CA ASN A 41 -6.47 -2.53 -7.65
C ASN A 41 -7.86 -1.90 -7.44
N LEU A 42 -8.91 -2.71 -7.47
CA LEU A 42 -10.29 -2.26 -7.25
C LEU A 42 -10.75 -2.49 -5.80
N ILE A 43 -10.25 -3.56 -5.18
CA ILE A 43 -10.59 -4.00 -3.83
C ILE A 43 -9.30 -4.49 -3.17
N MET A 44 -9.18 -4.30 -1.85
CA MET A 44 -8.09 -4.80 -1.02
C MET A 44 -8.67 -5.60 0.14
N SER A 45 -8.16 -6.81 0.35
CA SER A 45 -8.50 -7.61 1.54
C SER A 45 -7.78 -7.05 2.76
N VAL A 46 -8.45 -7.08 3.91
CA VAL A 46 -7.86 -6.74 5.21
C VAL A 46 -8.18 -7.89 6.15
N ASP A 47 -7.17 -8.66 6.51
CA ASP A 47 -7.31 -9.90 7.24
C ASP A 47 -6.59 -9.82 8.60
N PRO A 48 -7.21 -10.27 9.70
CA PRO A 48 -6.51 -10.45 10.96
C PRO A 48 -5.49 -11.59 10.81
N TYR A 49 -4.19 -11.28 10.84
CA TYR A 49 -3.13 -12.30 10.71
C TYR A 49 -2.26 -12.47 11.96
N MET A 50 -2.48 -11.68 13.02
CA MET A 50 -1.79 -11.82 14.30
C MET A 50 -2.81 -11.72 15.43
N LEU A 51 -3.30 -12.87 15.91
CA LEU A 51 -3.82 -13.03 17.26
C LEU A 51 -2.74 -13.68 18.12
#